data_AF-Q9XWX0-F1
#
_entry.id   AF-Q9XWX0-F1
#
_cell.length_a   1.000
_cell.length_b   1.000
_cell.length_c   1.000
_cell.angle_alpha   90.00
_cell.angle_beta   90.00
_cell.angle_gamma   90.00
#
_symmetry.space_group_name_H-M   'P 1'
#
loop_
_entity.id
_entity.type
_entity.pdbx_description
1 polymer ?
#
loop_
_entity_poly.entity_id
_entity_poly.type
_entity_poly.pdbx_seq_one_letter_code
_entity_poly.pdbx_strand_id
1 'polypeptide(L)'
;MASPAYKKYDFNQFLDTAREMNIREPPDVVIFCELIYGAAITCLKKFFLRDVFKIFITSHKANIDLMDVVIKSFTDSTNSGKLSKAWAHAQNCHTNFYELKNMKKKLKQNILKSVSEMNNIIKKADIDMINNNLKPFLKQMEKLPTKKTVTIGNESFEYNKTASWYN
;
A
#
# COMPACT_ATOMS: atom_id res chain seq x y z
N MET A 1 24.92 -16.84 7.84
CA MET A 1 24.94 -15.95 6.65
C MET A 1 23.87 -14.90 6.84
N ALA A 2 24.24 -13.62 7.00
CA ALA A 2 23.25 -12.54 7.04
C ALA A 2 22.71 -12.38 5.62
N SER A 3 21.46 -12.79 5.39
CA SER A 3 20.76 -12.44 4.15
C SER A 3 20.86 -10.92 3.99
N PRO A 4 21.28 -10.40 2.83
CA PRO A 4 21.34 -8.96 2.63
C PRO A 4 19.98 -8.39 3.02
N ALA A 5 19.97 -7.41 3.92
CA ALA A 5 18.75 -6.74 4.31
C ALA A 5 18.19 -6.11 3.04
N TYR A 6 17.26 -6.81 2.37
CA TYR A 6 16.56 -6.30 1.21
C TYR A 6 15.91 -5.00 1.64
N LYS A 7 16.53 -3.89 1.27
CA LYS A 7 16.05 -2.56 1.61
C LYS A 7 14.74 -2.40 0.85
N LYS A 8 13.62 -2.60 1.54
CA LYS A 8 12.29 -2.42 0.96
C LYS A 8 12.24 -0.98 0.46
N TYR A 9 11.98 -0.78 -0.83
CA TYR A 9 11.82 0.56 -1.39
C TYR A 9 10.78 1.35 -0.59
N ASP A 10 11.00 2.65 -0.42
CA ASP A 10 9.97 3.53 0.10
C ASP A 10 8.92 3.85 -0.97
N PHE A 11 7.76 4.36 -0.56
CA PHE A 11 6.68 4.83 -1.42
C PHE A 11 7.17 5.71 -2.57
N ASN A 12 7.99 6.72 -2.29
CA ASN A 12 8.49 7.64 -3.33
C ASN A 12 9.43 6.95 -4.31
N GLN A 13 10.30 6.06 -3.83
CA GLN A 13 11.23 5.32 -4.70
C GLN A 13 10.49 4.41 -5.67
N PHE A 14 9.41 3.74 -5.22
CA PHE A 14 8.55 2.99 -6.13
C PHE A 14 7.94 3.89 -7.21
N LEU A 15 7.43 5.06 -6.84
CA LEU A 15 6.81 6.00 -7.79
C LEU A 15 7.80 6.62 -8.77
N ASP A 16 9.00 6.96 -8.31
CA ASP A 16 10.04 7.55 -9.16
C ASP A 16 10.51 6.52 -10.20
N THR A 17 10.80 5.29 -9.78
CA THR A 17 11.13 4.20 -10.71
C THR A 17 9.96 3.91 -11.65
N ALA A 18 8.70 3.92 -11.17
CA ALA A 18 7.54 3.72 -12.04
C ALA A 18 7.40 4.83 -13.09
N ARG A 19 7.75 6.08 -12.73
CA ARG A 19 7.77 7.22 -13.65
C ARG A 19 8.84 7.02 -14.73
N GLU A 20 10.02 6.53 -14.36
CA GLU A 20 11.08 6.19 -15.31
C GLU A 20 10.63 5.09 -16.28
N MET A 21 10.03 3.99 -15.77
CA MET A 21 9.52 2.91 -16.62
C MET A 21 8.41 3.36 -17.56
N ASN A 22 7.62 4.37 -17.18
CA ASN A 22 6.60 4.94 -18.04
C ASN A 22 7.18 5.75 -19.22
N ILE A 23 8.40 6.26 -19.11
CA ILE A 23 9.09 7.05 -20.14
C ILE A 23 9.87 6.16 -21.12
N ARG A 24 10.35 4.99 -20.66
CA ARG A 24 11.10 4.05 -21.49
C ARG A 24 10.28 3.52 -22.68
N GLU A 25 10.97 3.27 -23.80
CA GLU A 25 10.42 2.67 -25.01
C GLU A 25 11.28 1.46 -25.43
N PRO A 26 10.70 0.25 -25.54
CA PRO A 26 9.30 -0.06 -25.23
C PRO A 26 9.02 0.04 -23.72
N PRO A 27 7.82 0.45 -23.32
CA PRO A 27 7.47 0.54 -21.91
C PRO A 27 7.34 -0.85 -21.30
N ASP A 28 8.05 -1.10 -20.19
CA ASP A 28 7.85 -2.31 -19.40
C ASP A 28 6.61 -2.12 -18.50
N VAL A 29 5.46 -2.56 -19.01
CA VAL A 29 4.19 -2.43 -18.28
C VAL A 29 4.15 -3.33 -17.06
N VAL A 30 4.82 -4.48 -17.09
CA VAL A 30 4.83 -5.42 -15.95
C VAL A 30 5.56 -4.78 -14.79
N ILE A 31 6.80 -4.33 -15.01
CA ILE A 31 7.59 -3.64 -13.97
C ILE A 31 6.86 -2.37 -13.51
N PHE A 32 6.28 -1.59 -14.43
CA PHE A 32 5.45 -0.44 -14.06
C PHE A 32 4.34 -0.82 -13.07
N CYS A 33 3.58 -1.87 -13.38
CA CYS A 33 2.46 -2.32 -12.54
C CYS A 33 2.92 -2.85 -11.18
N GLU A 34 4.03 -3.62 -11.14
CA GLU A 34 4.63 -4.09 -9.89
C GLU A 34 5.06 -2.93 -8.99
N LEU A 35 5.68 -1.89 -9.58
CA LEU A 35 6.12 -0.70 -8.84
C LEU A 35 4.92 0.11 -8.32
N ILE A 36 3.86 0.27 -9.12
CA ILE A 36 2.62 0.93 -8.69
C ILE A 36 1.98 0.21 -7.51
N TYR A 37 1.85 -1.11 -7.60
CA TYR A 37 1.29 -1.91 -6.51
C TYR A 37 2.20 -1.88 -5.26
N GLY A 38 3.52 -1.97 -5.46
CA GLY A 38 4.52 -1.83 -4.41
C GLY A 38 4.44 -0.49 -3.68
N ALA A 39 4.24 0.61 -4.42
CA ALA A 39 4.00 1.93 -3.83
C ALA A 39 2.74 1.91 -2.95
N ALA A 40 1.60 1.50 -3.50
CA ALA A 40 0.32 1.49 -2.77
C ALA A 40 0.38 0.67 -1.48
N ILE A 41 0.97 -0.54 -1.54
CA ILE A 41 1.16 -1.41 -0.38
C ILE A 41 2.09 -0.78 0.65
N THR A 42 3.18 -0.17 0.20
CA THR A 42 4.14 0.50 1.09
C THR A 42 3.50 1.68 1.80
N CYS A 43 2.68 2.46 1.10
CA CYS A 43 1.90 3.55 1.67
C CYS A 43 1.00 3.05 2.81
N LEU A 44 0.20 2.01 2.55
CA LEU A 44 -0.68 1.40 3.53
C LEU A 44 0.10 0.85 4.74
N LYS A 45 1.19 0.11 4.49
CA LYS A 45 2.02 -0.46 5.56
C LYS A 45 2.63 0.60 6.44
N LYS A 46 3.18 1.68 5.88
CA LYS A 46 3.74 2.79 6.66
C LYS A 46 2.67 3.46 7.50
N PHE A 47 1.46 3.64 6.97
CA PHE A 47 0.35 4.19 7.73
C PHE A 47 0.00 3.33 8.95
N PHE A 48 -0.13 2.01 8.80
CA PHE A 48 -0.40 1.11 9.92
C PHE A 48 0.78 0.97 10.91
N LEU A 49 2.01 0.99 10.42
CA LEU A 49 3.19 0.94 11.28
C LEU A 49 3.42 2.23 12.07
N ARG A 50 3.17 3.40 11.47
CA ARG A 50 3.44 4.69 12.10
C ARG A 50 2.26 5.15 12.94
N ASP A 51 1.07 5.14 12.34
CA ASP A 51 -0.09 5.92 12.80
C ASP A 51 -1.19 5.01 13.42
N VAL A 52 -1.25 3.71 13.06
CA VAL A 52 -2.33 2.81 13.48
C VAL A 52 -1.84 1.55 14.22
N PHE A 53 -1.66 1.67 15.54
CA PHE A 53 -1.39 0.55 16.47
C PHE A 53 -0.15 -0.30 16.19
N LYS A 54 0.83 0.21 15.43
CA LYS A 54 2.09 -0.50 15.19
C LYS A 54 1.84 -1.90 14.61
N ILE A 55 0.96 -1.97 13.61
CA ILE A 55 0.56 -3.22 12.95
C ILE A 55 1.41 -3.42 11.70
N PHE A 56 2.00 -4.61 11.57
CA PHE A 56 2.72 -5.00 10.36
C PHE A 56 1.87 -5.93 9.49
N ILE A 57 1.61 -5.53 8.25
CA ILE A 57 0.76 -6.27 7.31
C ILE A 57 1.63 -7.20 6.45
N THR A 58 1.33 -8.50 6.45
CA THR A 58 2.13 -9.52 5.75
C THR A 58 1.41 -10.16 4.58
N SER A 59 0.09 -10.34 4.65
CA SER A 59 -0.70 -11.05 3.63
C SER A 59 -1.38 -10.10 2.64
N HIS A 60 -1.67 -10.57 1.42
CA HIS A 60 -2.41 -9.80 0.41
C HIS A 60 -3.82 -9.47 0.89
N LYS A 61 -4.56 -10.47 1.37
CA LYS A 61 -5.90 -10.30 1.95
C LYS A 61 -5.93 -9.24 3.06
N ALA A 62 -4.92 -9.22 3.93
CA ALA A 62 -4.79 -8.19 4.96
C ALA A 62 -4.62 -6.78 4.40
N ASN A 63 -3.88 -6.59 3.31
CA ASN A 63 -3.81 -5.28 2.69
C ASN A 63 -5.17 -4.84 2.12
N ILE A 64 -5.95 -5.76 1.57
CA ILE A 64 -7.28 -5.45 1.01
C ILE A 64 -8.24 -4.98 2.09
N ASP A 65 -8.51 -5.80 3.12
CA ASP A 65 -9.56 -5.40 4.08
C ASP A 65 -9.10 -4.27 4.99
N LEU A 66 -7.79 -4.15 5.27
CA LEU A 66 -7.29 -2.99 6.02
C LEU A 66 -7.38 -1.69 5.20
N MET A 67 -7.21 -1.74 3.87
CA MET A 67 -7.48 -0.56 3.04
C MET A 67 -8.98 -0.22 3.02
N ASP A 68 -9.86 -1.22 2.97
CA ASP A 68 -11.32 -1.00 3.06
C ASP A 68 -11.71 -0.33 4.38
N VAL A 69 -11.12 -0.76 5.50
CA VAL A 69 -11.28 -0.11 6.81
C VAL A 69 -10.86 1.36 6.76
N VAL A 70 -9.74 1.67 6.12
CA VAL A 70 -9.25 3.04 5.95
C VAL A 70 -10.20 3.85 5.07
N ILE A 71 -10.66 3.32 3.94
CA ILE A 71 -11.59 4.01 3.04
C ILE A 71 -12.91 4.34 3.76
N LYS A 72 -13.43 3.40 4.57
CA LYS A 72 -14.66 3.56 5.35
C LYS A 72 -14.54 4.52 6.53
N SER A 73 -13.33 4.94 6.90
CA SER A 73 -13.12 5.90 7.98
C SER A 73 -13.33 7.35 7.56
N PHE A 74 -13.40 7.63 6.26
CA PHE A 74 -13.59 8.99 5.78
C PHE A 74 -15.08 9.36 5.82
N THR A 75 -15.38 10.50 6.43
CA THR A 75 -16.70 11.14 6.36
C THR A 75 -16.90 11.89 5.04
N ASP A 76 -15.81 12.45 4.47
CA ASP A 76 -15.81 13.10 3.15
C ASP A 76 -15.70 12.07 2.02
N SER A 77 -16.74 12.00 1.19
CA SER A 77 -16.82 11.12 0.02
C SER A 77 -15.77 11.46 -1.05
N THR A 78 -15.24 12.68 -1.06
CA THR A 78 -14.21 13.09 -2.03
C THR A 78 -12.90 12.38 -1.76
N ASN A 79 -12.42 12.40 -0.52
CA ASN A 79 -11.17 11.73 -0.13
C ASN A 79 -11.32 10.20 -0.19
N SER A 80 -12.44 9.65 0.29
CA SER A 80 -12.70 8.22 0.24
C SER A 80 -12.76 7.70 -1.21
N GLY A 81 -13.44 8.43 -2.10
CA GLY A 81 -13.53 8.11 -3.52
C GLY A 81 -12.18 8.17 -4.24
N LYS A 82 -11.35 9.18 -3.94
CA LYS A 82 -9.99 9.27 -4.50
C LYS A 82 -9.09 8.12 -4.03
N LEU A 83 -9.13 7.80 -2.74
CA LEU A 83 -8.34 6.71 -2.18
C LEU A 83 -8.78 5.35 -2.74
N SER A 84 -10.10 5.12 -2.79
CA SER A 84 -10.69 3.91 -3.39
C SER A 84 -10.27 3.74 -4.84
N LYS A 85 -10.33 4.82 -5.64
CA LYS A 85 -9.87 4.80 -7.04
C LYS A 85 -8.38 4.49 -7.18
N ALA A 86 -7.54 5.13 -6.37
CA ALA A 86 -6.10 4.89 -6.39
C ALA A 86 -5.75 3.44 -6.00
N TRP A 87 -6.44 2.91 -4.99
CA TRP A 87 -6.31 1.53 -4.57
C TRP A 87 -6.77 0.55 -5.66
N ALA A 88 -7.92 0.79 -6.28
CA ALA A 88 -8.42 -0.03 -7.38
C ALA A 88 -7.46 -0.06 -8.57
N HIS A 89 -6.86 1.08 -8.94
CA HIS A 89 -5.80 1.12 -9.96
C HIS A 89 -4.60 0.23 -9.57
N ALA A 90 -4.13 0.31 -8.33
CA ALA A 90 -3.02 -0.51 -7.85
C ALA A 90 -3.36 -2.01 -7.80
N GLN A 91 -4.59 -2.37 -7.41
CA GLN A 91 -5.06 -3.75 -7.42
C GLN A 91 -5.14 -4.31 -8.84
N ASN A 92 -5.67 -3.54 -9.79
CA ASN A 92 -5.72 -3.95 -11.19
C ASN A 92 -4.33 -4.17 -11.79
N CYS A 93 -3.35 -3.35 -11.38
CA CYS A 93 -1.95 -3.57 -11.72
C CYS A 93 -1.42 -4.91 -11.19
N HIS A 94 -1.89 -5.38 -10.02
CA HIS A 94 -1.44 -6.63 -9.42
C HIS A 94 -2.08 -7.89 -10.04
N THR A 95 -3.34 -7.83 -10.48
CA THR A 95 -4.06 -9.02 -10.94
C THR A 95 -3.90 -9.30 -12.44
N ASN A 96 -3.72 -8.27 -13.26
CA ASN A 96 -3.92 -8.39 -14.72
C ASN A 96 -2.64 -8.18 -15.56
N PHE A 97 -1.44 -8.46 -15.03
CA PHE A 97 -0.17 -8.17 -15.72
C PHE A 97 -0.13 -8.57 -17.22
N TYR A 98 -0.68 -9.73 -17.57
CA TYR A 98 -0.70 -10.22 -18.95
C TYR A 98 -1.67 -9.48 -19.88
N GLU A 99 -2.82 -9.03 -19.37
CA GLU A 99 -3.79 -8.24 -20.15
C GLU A 99 -3.31 -6.79 -20.34
N LEU A 100 -2.44 -6.32 -19.45
CA LEU A 100 -1.95 -4.94 -19.43
C LEU A 100 -0.82 -4.66 -20.42
N LYS A 101 -0.34 -5.63 -21.20
CA LYS A 101 0.76 -5.45 -22.18
C LYS A 101 0.60 -4.22 -23.08
N ASN A 102 -0.64 -3.82 -23.38
CA ASN A 102 -0.97 -2.67 -24.22
C ASN A 102 -1.52 -1.44 -23.46
N MET A 103 -1.10 -1.24 -22.21
CA MET A 103 -1.57 -0.10 -21.40
C MET A 103 -1.18 1.25 -22.03
N LYS A 104 -2.21 2.03 -22.43
CA LYS A 104 -2.04 3.37 -23.01
C LYS A 104 -1.26 4.30 -22.06
N LYS A 105 -0.36 5.13 -22.60
CA LYS A 105 0.43 6.12 -21.85
C LYS A 105 -0.42 7.03 -20.94
N LYS A 106 -1.57 7.50 -21.45
CA LYS A 106 -2.53 8.31 -20.68
C LYS A 106 -3.07 7.56 -19.45
N LEU A 107 -3.32 6.25 -19.58
CA LEU A 107 -3.77 5.43 -18.45
C LEU A 107 -2.65 5.25 -17.41
N LYS A 108 -1.42 4.95 -17.83
CA LYS A 108 -0.25 4.89 -16.93
C LYS A 108 -0.06 6.21 -16.16
N GLN A 109 -0.17 7.35 -16.82
CA GLN A 109 -0.09 8.68 -16.19
C GLN A 109 -1.22 8.90 -15.17
N ASN A 110 -2.45 8.49 -15.49
CA ASN A 110 -3.58 8.60 -14.57
C ASN A 110 -3.38 7.71 -13.33
N ILE A 111 -2.86 6.49 -13.52
CA ILE A 111 -2.53 5.57 -12.43
C ILE A 111 -1.45 6.19 -11.53
N LEU A 112 -0.31 6.63 -12.11
CA LEU A 112 0.75 7.32 -11.38
C LEU A 112 0.22 8.48 -10.55
N LYS A 113 -0.57 9.36 -11.16
CA LYS A 113 -1.18 10.50 -10.47
C LYS A 113 -2.03 10.04 -9.28
N SER A 114 -2.94 9.10 -9.51
CA SER A 114 -3.82 8.62 -8.45
C SER A 114 -3.07 7.98 -7.28
N VAL A 115 -2.06 7.13 -7.56
CA VAL A 115 -1.28 6.47 -6.51
C VAL A 115 -0.37 7.47 -5.79
N SER A 116 0.18 8.47 -6.48
CA SER A 116 0.98 9.53 -5.85
C SER A 116 0.22 10.36 -4.81
N GLU A 117 -1.10 10.49 -4.97
CA GLU A 117 -1.96 11.21 -4.02
C GLU A 117 -2.27 10.37 -2.77
N MET A 118 -2.10 9.05 -2.80
CA MET A 118 -2.50 8.14 -1.70
C MET A 118 -1.90 8.52 -0.36
N ASN A 119 -0.59 8.79 -0.29
CA ASN A 119 0.09 9.10 0.97
C ASN A 119 -0.44 10.39 1.61
N ASN A 120 -0.92 11.35 0.82
CA ASN A 120 -1.51 12.58 1.33
C ASN A 120 -2.97 12.38 1.74
N ILE A 121 -3.71 11.54 1.01
CA ILE A 121 -5.12 11.25 1.33
C ILE A 121 -5.21 10.38 2.58
N ILE A 122 -4.41 9.31 2.69
CA ILE A 122 -4.49 8.35 3.80
C ILE A 122 -4.23 9.00 5.16
N LYS A 123 -3.37 10.02 5.22
CA LYS A 123 -3.08 10.78 6.43
C LYS A 123 -4.27 11.62 6.94
N LYS A 124 -5.29 11.83 6.11
CA LYS A 124 -6.53 12.52 6.47
C LYS A 124 -7.61 11.57 6.99
N ALA A 125 -7.32 10.27 7.07
CA ALA A 125 -8.25 9.29 7.59
C ALA A 125 -8.54 9.55 9.07
N ASP A 126 -9.79 9.29 9.49
CA ASP A 126 -10.19 9.39 10.88
C ASP A 126 -9.67 8.16 11.64
N ILE A 127 -8.68 8.37 12.52
CA ILE A 127 -8.02 7.32 13.27
C ILE A 127 -8.96 6.65 14.29
N ASP A 128 -9.92 7.40 14.85
CA ASP A 128 -10.88 6.86 15.80
C ASP A 128 -11.91 5.96 15.11
N MET A 129 -12.37 6.37 13.92
CA MET A 129 -13.19 5.52 13.06
C MET A 129 -12.41 4.28 12.60
N ILE A 130 -11.15 4.41 12.18
CA ILE A 130 -10.30 3.26 11.86
C ILE A 130 -10.23 2.31 13.05
N ASN A 131 -9.97 2.82 14.26
CA ASN A 131 -9.90 1.99 15.46
C ASN A 131 -11.20 1.21 15.70
N ASN A 132 -12.35 1.87 15.58
CA ASN A 132 -13.65 1.22 15.72
C ASN A 132 -13.88 0.15 14.65
N ASN A 133 -13.54 0.45 13.40
CA ASN A 133 -13.69 -0.46 12.27
C ASN A 133 -12.67 -1.62 12.28
N LEU A 134 -11.54 -1.47 13.00
CA LEU A 134 -10.53 -2.51 13.18
C LEU A 134 -10.91 -3.55 14.23
N LYS A 135 -11.81 -3.24 15.17
CA LYS A 135 -12.19 -4.14 16.27
C LYS A 135 -12.51 -5.58 15.82
N PRO A 136 -13.25 -5.83 14.72
CA PRO A 136 -13.51 -7.18 14.24
C PRO A 136 -12.26 -7.94 13.79
N PHE A 137 -11.25 -7.22 13.30
CA PHE A 137 -10.00 -7.78 12.80
C PHE A 137 -8.96 -8.01 13.89
N LEU A 138 -9.03 -7.29 15.01
CA LEU A 138 -8.04 -7.41 16.10
C LEU A 138 -7.90 -8.83 16.64
N LYS A 139 -8.99 -9.62 16.64
CA LYS A 139 -8.96 -11.02 17.09
C LYS A 139 -8.20 -11.94 16.13
N GLN A 140 -8.08 -11.55 14.86
CA GLN A 140 -7.37 -12.30 13.83
C GLN A 140 -5.89 -11.89 13.70
N MET A 141 -5.49 -10.81 14.37
CA MET A 141 -4.10 -10.37 14.39
C MET A 141 -3.31 -11.15 15.42
N GLU A 142 -2.13 -11.60 15.04
CA GLU A 142 -1.19 -12.23 15.96
C GLU A 142 -0.50 -11.14 16.78
N LYS A 143 -0.56 -11.25 18.11
CA LYS A 143 0.20 -10.40 19.02
C LYS A 143 1.56 -11.05 19.26
N LEU A 144 2.62 -10.30 18.99
CA LEU A 144 3.98 -10.79 19.18
C LEU A 144 4.39 -10.70 20.66
N PRO A 145 5.17 -11.67 21.18
CA PRO A 145 5.64 -11.66 22.56
C PRO A 145 6.61 -10.50 22.83
N THR A 146 7.38 -10.11 21.82
CA THR A 146 8.29 -8.97 21.86
C THR A 146 8.07 -8.07 20.65
N LYS A 147 8.36 -6.78 20.81
CA LYS A 147 8.37 -5.85 19.69
C LYS A 147 9.42 -6.29 18.67
N LYS A 148 9.07 -6.20 17.40
CA LYS A 148 9.99 -6.40 16.28
C LYS A 148 10.15 -5.09 15.52
N THR A 149 11.21 -4.99 14.72
CA THR A 149 11.49 -3.82 13.88
C THR A 149 11.42 -4.23 12.41
N VAL A 150 10.87 -3.37 11.57
CA VAL A 150 10.92 -3.48 10.11
C VAL A 150 11.40 -2.17 9.51
N THR A 151 12.29 -2.26 8.53
CA THR A 151 12.77 -1.10 7.78
C THR A 151 12.03 -1.00 6.46
N ILE A 152 11.53 0.20 6.16
CA ILE A 152 10.92 0.57 4.88
C ILE A 152 11.61 1.86 4.42
N GLY A 153 12.30 1.80 3.28
CA GLY A 153 13.15 2.88 2.83
C GLY A 153 14.30 3.15 3.80
N ASN A 154 14.36 4.38 4.31
CA ASN A 154 15.31 4.81 5.32
C ASN A 154 14.70 4.90 6.74
N GLU A 155 13.43 4.51 6.89
CA GLU A 155 12.72 4.57 8.17
C GLU A 155 12.59 3.18 8.80
N SER A 156 12.79 3.10 10.11
CA SER A 156 12.60 1.89 10.91
C SER A 156 11.37 2.03 11.79
N PHE A 157 10.53 1.00 11.79
CA PHE A 157 9.27 0.98 12.51
C PHE A 157 9.23 -0.20 13.47
N GLU A 158 8.89 0.06 14.73
CA GLU A 158 8.54 -0.99 15.67
C GLU A 158 7.11 -1.47 15.43
N TYR A 159 6.88 -2.76 15.59
CA TYR A 159 5.57 -3.39 15.56
C TYR A 159 5.45 -4.50 16.60
N ASN A 160 4.23 -4.69 17.11
CA ASN A 160 3.92 -5.75 18.08
C ASN A 160 2.71 -6.60 17.67
N LYS A 161 2.15 -6.34 16.50
CA LYS A 161 1.04 -7.10 15.92
C LYS A 161 1.30 -7.36 14.44
N THR A 162 0.88 -8.52 13.96
CA THR A 162 0.94 -8.89 12.55
C THR A 162 -0.46 -9.18 12.01
N ALA A 163 -0.77 -8.64 10.83
CA ALA A 163 -1.99 -8.93 10.09
C ALA A 163 -1.66 -9.88 8.94
N SER A 164 -1.91 -11.17 9.17
CA SER A 164 -1.63 -12.27 8.25
C SER A 164 -2.87 -13.15 8.10
N TRP A 165 -3.76 -12.78 7.20
CA TRP A 165 -5.00 -13.53 6.96
C TRP A 165 -4.76 -14.51 5.81
N TYR A 166 -5.36 -15.69 5.94
CA TYR A 166 -5.43 -16.64 4.84
C TYR A 166 -6.51 -16.18 3.85
N ASN A 167 -6.30 -16.47 2.56
CA ASN A 167 -7.31 -16.24 1.53
C ASN A 167 -8.50 -17.17 1.71
#